data_AF-A0AA93AK06-F1
#
_entry.id   AF-A0AA93AK06-F1
#
_cell.length_a   1.000
_cell.length_b   1.000
_cell.length_c   1.000
_cell.angle_alpha   90.00
_cell.angle_beta   90.00
_cell.angle_gamma   90.00
#
_symmetry.space_group_name_H-M   'P 1'
#
loop_
_entity.id
_entity.type
_entity.pdbx_description
1 polymer ?
#
loop_
_entity_poly.entity_id
_entity_poly.type
_entity_poly.pdbx_seq_one_letter_code
_entity_poly.pdbx_strand_id
1 'polypeptide(L)'
;MIDFLWKLCGRDDYEGFDPTKSTAAARARNFAQVGNLPVVLIEGDRTQDTIRQRAFDFDDLKPLYNGKGMRATGVKSNNNETYEPPFRGSIVIAQNADVGGSPALLERIVHIHTDKSAQTPQTRQAAERLERATTEQVSGFILKVTQAETAVLDVFNRIYEQAKTELENHPEINHNRIAKNHAQLIAMVETLTLVLPVQADAVFQTRQTLVALAAERRQALRTDPPQVQEFWETFEYLDSLDRYGLNHAGKDNREGMVAVNFQHFIQMASEYRVNQSFVISDLKKQLKGGTGFQFTGNKAVRSLPNELYSKGKGQHDVMRPEIVRCWVFKRNELQHS
;
A
#
# COMPACT_ATOMS: atom_id res chain seq x y z
N MET A 1 -10.86 -7.81 18.12
CA MET A 1 -11.61 -6.67 17.52
C MET A 1 -12.41 -7.12 16.31
N ILE A 2 -11.76 -7.70 15.29
CA ILE A 2 -12.44 -8.12 14.05
C ILE A 2 -13.56 -9.12 14.32
N ASP A 3 -13.29 -10.14 15.14
CA ASP A 3 -14.29 -11.10 15.61
C ASP A 3 -15.54 -10.42 16.21
N PHE A 4 -15.36 -9.46 17.12
CA PHE A 4 -16.47 -8.69 17.69
C PHE A 4 -17.28 -7.93 16.63
N LEU A 5 -16.63 -7.32 15.65
CA LEU A 5 -17.33 -6.62 14.56
C LEU A 5 -18.16 -7.58 13.70
N TRP A 6 -17.72 -8.84 13.55
CA TRP A 6 -18.52 -9.87 12.89
C TRP A 6 -19.76 -10.28 13.70
N LYS A 7 -19.64 -10.35 15.03
CA LYS A 7 -20.78 -10.59 15.93
C LYS A 7 -21.87 -9.54 15.78
N LEU A 8 -21.51 -8.26 15.54
CA LEU A 8 -22.48 -7.19 15.24
C LEU A 8 -23.32 -7.48 13.98
N CYS A 9 -22.79 -8.27 13.05
CA CYS A 9 -23.45 -8.69 11.81
C CYS A 9 -24.04 -10.10 11.90
N GLY A 10 -24.12 -10.70 13.10
CA GLY A 10 -24.68 -12.04 13.30
C GLY A 10 -23.75 -13.18 12.89
N ARG A 11 -22.44 -12.93 12.76
CA ARG A 11 -21.46 -13.94 12.38
C ARG A 11 -20.49 -14.17 13.53
N ASP A 12 -20.45 -15.40 14.03
CA ASP A 12 -19.53 -15.83 15.08
C ASP A 12 -18.34 -16.60 14.51
N ASP A 13 -17.27 -16.69 15.30
CA ASP A 13 -16.07 -17.49 15.04
C ASP A 13 -15.46 -17.27 13.64
N TYR A 14 -15.45 -16.02 13.15
CA TYR A 14 -14.88 -15.68 11.86
C TYR A 14 -14.12 -14.38 11.89
N GLU A 15 -12.88 -14.41 11.38
CA GLU A 15 -12.04 -13.20 11.30
C GLU A 15 -11.67 -12.82 9.87
N GLY A 16 -11.60 -13.77 8.95
CA GLY A 16 -11.15 -13.54 7.58
C GLY A 16 -10.51 -14.78 6.97
N PHE A 17 -9.76 -14.60 5.88
CA PHE A 17 -8.96 -15.67 5.30
C PHE A 17 -7.56 -15.19 4.93
N ASP A 18 -6.60 -16.13 4.95
CA ASP A 18 -5.23 -15.88 4.50
C ASP A 18 -5.18 -15.98 2.96
N PRO A 19 -4.88 -14.87 2.26
CA PRO A 19 -4.87 -14.86 0.79
C PRO A 19 -3.70 -15.67 0.21
N THR A 20 -2.63 -15.87 0.97
CA THR A 20 -1.43 -16.61 0.56
C THR A 20 -1.67 -18.12 0.61
N LYS A 21 -2.49 -18.59 1.56
CA LYS A 21 -2.90 -20.01 1.66
C LYS A 21 -4.03 -20.40 0.69
N SER A 22 -4.64 -19.44 0.02
CA SER A 22 -5.81 -19.65 -0.84
C SER A 22 -5.42 -19.71 -2.32
N THR A 23 -5.97 -20.66 -3.09
CA THR A 23 -5.80 -20.67 -4.56
C THR A 23 -6.48 -19.46 -5.20
N ALA A 24 -6.06 -19.06 -6.40
CA ALA A 24 -6.68 -17.92 -7.11
C ALA A 24 -8.20 -18.09 -7.31
N ALA A 25 -8.68 -19.32 -7.55
CA ALA A 25 -10.10 -19.62 -7.66
C ALA A 25 -10.84 -19.51 -6.32
N ALA A 26 -10.24 -19.99 -5.23
CA ALA A 26 -10.82 -19.87 -3.89
C ALA A 26 -10.91 -18.39 -3.47
N ARG A 27 -9.86 -17.60 -3.70
CA ARG A 27 -9.87 -16.15 -3.47
C ARG A 27 -11.02 -15.49 -4.25
N ALA A 28 -11.17 -15.78 -5.54
CA ALA A 28 -12.20 -15.15 -6.37
C ALA A 28 -13.61 -15.41 -5.83
N ARG A 29 -13.84 -16.62 -5.28
CA ARG A 29 -15.10 -16.94 -4.60
C ARG A 29 -15.26 -16.16 -3.31
N ASN A 30 -14.24 -16.08 -2.46
CA ASN A 30 -14.33 -15.32 -1.20
C ASN A 30 -14.68 -13.84 -1.45
N PHE A 31 -14.10 -13.20 -2.47
CA PHE A 31 -14.46 -11.82 -2.82
C PHE A 31 -15.87 -11.66 -3.39
N ALA A 32 -16.46 -12.72 -3.95
CA ALA A 32 -17.80 -12.69 -4.53
C ALA A 32 -18.91 -13.21 -3.59
N GLN A 33 -18.55 -13.72 -2.40
CA GLN A 33 -19.51 -14.34 -1.46
C GLN A 33 -20.44 -13.34 -0.78
N VAL A 34 -20.01 -12.09 -0.64
CA VAL A 34 -20.72 -11.09 0.17
C VAL A 34 -20.94 -9.78 -0.60
N GLY A 35 -22.04 -9.11 -0.27
CA GLY A 35 -22.30 -7.72 -0.64
C GLY A 35 -22.65 -6.92 0.61
N ASN A 36 -22.24 -5.65 0.65
CA ASN A 36 -22.39 -4.74 1.79
C ASN A 36 -21.75 -5.23 3.11
N LEU A 37 -20.86 -6.22 3.04
CA LEU A 37 -20.06 -6.72 4.17
C LEU A 37 -18.58 -6.67 3.82
N PRO A 38 -17.69 -6.56 4.83
CA PRO A 38 -16.25 -6.59 4.60
C PRO A 38 -15.77 -7.98 4.16
N VAL A 39 -14.80 -8.01 3.27
CA VAL A 39 -13.95 -9.18 3.01
C VAL A 39 -12.62 -8.95 3.69
N VAL A 40 -12.33 -9.75 4.72
CA VAL A 40 -11.15 -9.56 5.57
C VAL A 40 -10.01 -10.48 5.12
N LEU A 41 -8.86 -9.88 4.83
CA LEU A 41 -7.60 -10.54 4.52
C LEU A 41 -6.73 -10.51 5.77
N ILE A 42 -6.33 -11.68 6.27
CA ILE A 42 -5.46 -11.82 7.44
C ILE A 42 -4.08 -12.32 7.03
N GLU A 43 -3.02 -11.81 7.67
CA GLU A 43 -1.64 -12.34 7.54
C GLU A 43 -1.10 -12.42 6.09
N GLY A 44 -1.40 -11.41 5.26
CA GLY A 44 -0.95 -11.35 3.87
C GLY A 44 0.55 -11.05 3.69
N ASP A 45 1.24 -10.67 4.76
CA ASP A 45 2.62 -10.19 4.83
C ASP A 45 3.68 -11.28 5.09
N ARG A 46 3.30 -12.56 5.10
CA ARG A 46 4.25 -13.67 5.32
C ARG A 46 5.36 -13.67 4.27
N THR A 47 6.55 -13.21 4.66
CA THR A 47 7.83 -13.58 4.01
C THR A 47 8.04 -15.07 4.26
N GLN A 48 7.65 -15.92 3.31
CA GLN A 48 7.88 -17.35 3.44
C GLN A 48 9.34 -17.68 3.07
N ASP A 49 10.05 -18.37 3.97
CA ASP A 49 11.39 -18.93 3.74
C ASP A 49 11.42 -19.99 2.61
N THR A 50 10.26 -20.47 2.18
CA THR A 50 10.12 -21.48 1.13
C THR A 50 9.85 -20.84 -0.24
N ILE A 51 10.83 -20.96 -1.14
CA ILE A 51 10.91 -20.45 -2.54
C ILE A 51 9.67 -20.74 -3.43
N ARG A 52 8.70 -21.57 -3.01
CA ARG A 52 7.65 -22.13 -3.88
C ARG A 52 6.26 -21.49 -3.79
N GLN A 53 5.97 -20.60 -2.84
CA GLN A 53 4.69 -19.88 -2.80
C GLN A 53 4.91 -18.37 -2.87
N ARG A 54 4.49 -17.76 -3.97
CA ARG A 54 4.57 -16.31 -4.18
C ARG A 54 3.64 -15.61 -3.19
N ALA A 55 4.17 -14.65 -2.43
CA ALA A 55 3.38 -13.78 -1.56
C ALA A 55 2.22 -13.13 -2.34
N PHE A 56 1.10 -12.89 -1.66
CA PHE A 56 -0.08 -12.26 -2.28
C PHE A 56 0.26 -10.83 -2.71
N ASP A 57 -0.08 -10.47 -3.95
CA ASP A 57 0.15 -9.12 -4.47
C ASP A 57 -1.09 -8.26 -4.24
N PHE A 58 -1.01 -7.32 -3.30
CA PHE A 58 -2.14 -6.44 -3.00
C PHE A 58 -2.54 -5.53 -4.17
N ASP A 59 -1.67 -5.34 -5.18
CA ASP A 59 -2.04 -4.61 -6.38
C ASP A 59 -3.15 -5.32 -7.18
N ASP A 60 -3.38 -6.63 -6.97
CA ASP A 60 -4.49 -7.39 -7.53
C ASP A 60 -5.87 -6.89 -7.04
N LEU A 61 -5.92 -6.11 -5.95
CA LEU A 61 -7.16 -5.58 -5.38
C LEU A 61 -7.65 -4.30 -6.08
N LYS A 62 -6.84 -3.66 -6.93
CA LYS A 62 -7.20 -2.40 -7.60
C LYS A 62 -8.52 -2.44 -8.38
N PRO A 63 -8.87 -3.52 -9.11
CA PRO A 63 -10.15 -3.59 -9.83
C PRO A 63 -11.35 -3.50 -8.86
N LEU A 64 -11.23 -4.09 -7.68
CA LEU A 64 -12.29 -4.15 -6.66
C LEU A 64 -12.67 -2.77 -6.15
N TYR A 65 -11.72 -1.83 -6.09
CA TYR A 65 -11.98 -0.43 -5.70
C TYR A 65 -13.02 0.26 -6.60
N ASN A 66 -13.11 -0.14 -7.86
CA ASN A 66 -14.09 0.39 -8.82
C ASN A 66 -15.32 -0.53 -8.95
N GLY A 67 -15.51 -1.48 -8.04
CA GLY A 67 -16.61 -2.44 -8.06
C GLY A 67 -16.48 -3.54 -9.12
N LYS A 68 -15.33 -3.70 -9.77
CA LYS A 68 -15.09 -4.80 -10.72
C LYS A 68 -14.84 -6.11 -9.98
N GLY A 69 -15.04 -7.24 -10.64
CA GLY A 69 -14.73 -8.54 -10.08
C GLY A 69 -13.23 -8.81 -10.03
N MET A 70 -12.81 -9.80 -9.24
CA MET A 70 -11.39 -10.22 -9.21
C MET A 70 -11.02 -11.09 -10.42
N ARG A 71 -11.99 -11.79 -11.01
CA ARG A 71 -11.76 -12.74 -12.10
C ARG A 71 -13.02 -12.94 -12.94
N ALA A 72 -12.85 -12.99 -14.25
CA ALA A 72 -13.86 -13.47 -15.18
C ALA A 72 -13.76 -15.01 -15.35
N THR A 73 -14.90 -15.70 -15.33
CA THR A 73 -14.98 -17.14 -15.60
C THR A 73 -15.78 -17.36 -16.87
N GLY A 74 -15.30 -18.20 -17.79
CA GLY A 74 -16.05 -18.54 -19.00
C GLY A 74 -17.36 -19.26 -18.65
N VAL A 75 -18.46 -18.86 -19.27
CA VAL A 75 -19.73 -19.56 -19.17
C VAL A 75 -19.72 -20.69 -20.20
N LYS A 76 -20.22 -21.88 -19.85
CA LYS A 76 -20.33 -22.99 -20.80
C LYS A 76 -21.49 -22.70 -21.77
N SER A 77 -21.17 -22.03 -22.87
CA SER A 77 -22.08 -21.65 -23.95
C SER A 77 -21.37 -21.77 -25.30
N ASN A 78 -22.13 -21.71 -26.41
CA ASN A 78 -21.57 -21.70 -27.77
C ASN A 78 -21.11 -20.29 -28.21
N ASN A 79 -20.89 -19.38 -27.26
CA ASN A 79 -20.47 -18.00 -27.50
C ASN A 79 -19.34 -17.59 -26.53
N ASN A 80 -18.79 -16.38 -26.68
CA ASN A 80 -17.68 -15.89 -25.85
C ASN A 80 -18.15 -15.20 -24.56
N GLU A 81 -19.21 -15.69 -23.92
CA GLU A 81 -19.72 -15.11 -22.69
C GLU A 81 -18.82 -15.41 -21.48
N THR A 82 -18.64 -14.39 -20.65
CA THR A 82 -17.89 -14.49 -19.40
C THR A 82 -18.72 -13.95 -18.25
N TYR A 83 -18.64 -14.63 -17.11
CA TYR A 83 -19.25 -14.23 -15.85
C TYR A 83 -18.20 -13.54 -14.98
N GLU A 84 -18.39 -12.25 -14.74
CA GLU A 84 -17.55 -11.43 -13.87
C GLU A 84 -18.46 -10.70 -12.86
N PRO A 85 -18.77 -11.31 -11.71
CA PRO A 85 -19.62 -10.69 -10.72
C PRO A 85 -18.94 -9.43 -10.15
N PRO A 86 -19.66 -8.31 -10.00
CA PRO A 86 -19.10 -7.09 -9.43
C PRO A 86 -18.78 -7.27 -7.95
N PHE A 87 -17.74 -6.61 -7.48
CA PHE A 87 -17.43 -6.54 -6.05
C PHE A 87 -18.31 -5.49 -5.38
N ARG A 88 -19.01 -5.88 -4.31
CA ARG A 88 -19.98 -5.04 -3.59
C ARG A 88 -19.69 -4.92 -2.09
N GLY A 89 -18.48 -5.28 -1.68
CA GLY A 89 -18.05 -5.22 -0.27
C GLY A 89 -17.07 -4.09 -0.02
N SER A 90 -16.54 -4.07 1.20
CA SER A 90 -15.29 -3.39 1.53
C SER A 90 -14.18 -4.42 1.74
N ILE A 91 -12.92 -4.00 1.70
CA ILE A 91 -11.79 -4.87 2.00
C ILE A 91 -11.16 -4.38 3.30
N VAL A 92 -10.92 -5.31 4.22
CA VAL A 92 -10.13 -5.06 5.44
C VAL A 92 -8.87 -5.88 5.32
N ILE A 93 -7.71 -5.24 5.49
CA ILE A 93 -6.42 -5.91 5.51
C ILE A 93 -5.91 -5.84 6.96
N ALA A 94 -5.78 -7.00 7.60
CA ALA A 94 -5.39 -7.12 9.00
C ALA A 94 -4.07 -7.92 9.09
N GLN A 95 -2.99 -7.22 9.36
CA GLN A 95 -1.64 -7.77 9.44
C GLN A 95 -0.74 -6.89 10.31
N ASN A 96 0.44 -7.40 10.66
CA ASN A 96 1.37 -6.68 11.52
C ASN A 96 2.27 -5.71 10.75
N ALA A 97 2.69 -6.08 9.53
CA ALA A 97 3.48 -5.21 8.67
C ALA A 97 2.60 -4.27 7.83
N ASP A 98 3.15 -3.13 7.46
CA ASP A 98 2.46 -2.21 6.55
C ASP A 98 2.16 -2.87 5.20
N VAL A 99 1.02 -2.49 4.60
CA VAL A 99 0.65 -2.95 3.26
C VAL A 99 1.59 -2.31 2.24
N GLY A 100 2.51 -3.10 1.70
CA GLY A 100 3.32 -2.72 0.55
C GLY A 100 2.55 -2.84 -0.76
N GLY A 101 2.71 -1.88 -1.66
CA GLY A 101 2.14 -1.93 -3.00
C GLY A 101 2.43 -0.68 -3.82
N SER A 102 1.89 -0.63 -5.03
CA SER A 102 2.07 0.56 -5.87
C SER A 102 1.40 1.81 -5.25
N PRO A 103 1.85 3.03 -5.63
CA PRO A 103 1.19 4.27 -5.20
C PRO A 103 -0.32 4.27 -5.48
N ALA A 104 -0.74 3.70 -6.62
CA ALA A 104 -2.14 3.56 -6.96
C ALA A 104 -2.94 2.74 -5.92
N LEU A 105 -2.38 1.67 -5.36
CA LEU A 105 -3.04 0.95 -4.26
C LEU A 105 -3.04 1.79 -2.99
N LEU A 106 -1.89 2.37 -2.64
CA LEU A 106 -1.69 3.10 -1.39
C LEU A 106 -2.59 4.36 -1.28
N GLU A 107 -2.88 5.02 -2.40
CA GLU A 107 -3.85 6.13 -2.51
C GLU A 107 -5.31 5.70 -2.28
N ARG A 108 -5.60 4.40 -2.33
CA ARG A 108 -6.96 3.81 -2.26
C ARG A 108 -7.28 3.15 -0.93
N ILE A 109 -6.34 3.13 0.01
CA ILE A 109 -6.49 2.49 1.31
C ILE A 109 -6.41 3.53 2.43
N VAL A 110 -7.20 3.31 3.48
CA VAL A 110 -7.06 4.01 4.75
C VAL A 110 -6.33 3.08 5.70
N HIS A 111 -5.23 3.57 6.28
CA HIS A 111 -4.45 2.80 7.23
C HIS A 111 -4.76 3.29 8.64
N ILE A 112 -5.04 2.33 9.52
CA ILE A 112 -5.30 2.56 10.93
C ILE A 112 -4.25 1.77 11.68
N HIS A 113 -3.35 2.47 12.37
CA HIS A 113 -2.35 1.85 13.22
C HIS A 113 -2.89 1.75 14.64
N THR A 114 -2.70 0.59 15.27
CA THR A 114 -3.04 0.35 16.67
C THR A 114 -1.81 -0.14 17.40
N ASP A 115 -1.42 0.56 18.47
CA ASP A 115 -0.26 0.20 19.29
C ASP A 115 -0.71 -0.22 20.71
N LYS A 116 0.28 -0.38 21.61
CA LYS A 116 0.04 -0.75 23.01
C LYS A 116 0.07 0.45 23.95
N SER A 117 0.21 1.68 23.45
CA SER A 117 0.43 2.88 24.28
C SER A 117 -0.75 3.19 25.21
N ALA A 118 -1.98 2.91 24.75
CA ALA A 118 -3.21 3.12 25.50
C ALA A 118 -3.67 1.92 26.34
N GLN A 119 -2.81 0.92 26.56
CA GLN A 119 -3.14 -0.25 27.38
C GLN A 119 -3.10 0.10 28.87
N THR A 120 -4.25 0.06 29.50
CA THR A 120 -4.48 0.30 30.92
C THR A 120 -5.34 -0.82 31.50
N PRO A 121 -5.42 -0.98 32.84
CA PRO A 121 -6.34 -1.93 33.45
C PRO A 121 -7.80 -1.74 32.98
N GLN A 122 -8.22 -0.49 32.76
CA GLN A 122 -9.57 -0.15 32.30
C GLN A 122 -9.79 -0.56 30.84
N THR A 123 -8.83 -0.28 29.94
CA THR A 123 -8.97 -0.66 28.52
C THR A 123 -8.86 -2.17 28.34
N ARG A 124 -8.08 -2.85 29.18
CA ARG A 124 -8.05 -4.32 29.25
C ARG A 124 -9.42 -4.90 29.63
N GLN A 125 -10.04 -4.41 30.72
CA GLN A 125 -11.38 -4.85 31.11
C GLN A 125 -12.41 -4.58 30.01
N ALA A 126 -12.30 -3.46 29.29
CA ALA A 126 -13.17 -3.17 28.15
C ALA A 126 -12.97 -4.19 27.01
N ALA A 127 -11.72 -4.54 26.67
CA ALA A 127 -11.42 -5.55 25.65
C ALA A 127 -11.96 -6.94 26.05
N GLU A 128 -11.77 -7.35 27.31
CA GLU A 128 -12.30 -8.63 27.84
C GLU A 128 -13.84 -8.66 27.80
N ARG A 129 -14.53 -7.53 27.99
CA ARG A 129 -15.98 -7.45 27.81
C ARG A 129 -16.41 -7.64 26.36
N LEU A 130 -15.67 -7.07 25.41
CA LEU A 130 -15.96 -7.25 23.97
C LEU A 130 -15.74 -8.71 23.56
N GLU A 131 -14.70 -9.37 24.09
CA GLU A 131 -14.40 -10.78 23.81
C GLU A 131 -15.49 -11.71 24.33
N ARG A 132 -16.03 -11.44 25.52
CA ARG A 132 -17.10 -12.24 26.15
C ARG A 132 -18.50 -11.97 25.61
N ALA A 133 -18.69 -10.91 24.83
CA ALA A 133 -19.99 -10.59 24.26
C ALA A 133 -20.39 -11.68 23.25
N THR A 134 -21.61 -12.20 23.39
CA THR A 134 -22.14 -13.22 22.46
C THR A 134 -22.83 -12.57 21.28
N THR A 135 -22.95 -13.29 20.17
CA THR A 135 -23.65 -12.83 18.97
C THR A 135 -25.09 -12.40 19.26
N GLU A 136 -25.82 -13.12 20.11
CA GLU A 136 -27.20 -12.81 20.49
C GLU A 136 -27.32 -11.46 21.21
N GLN A 137 -26.28 -11.05 21.94
CA GLN A 137 -26.27 -9.79 22.69
C GLN A 137 -26.06 -8.57 21.79
N VAL A 138 -25.37 -8.73 20.65
CA VAL A 138 -24.82 -7.59 19.89
C VAL A 138 -25.19 -7.57 18.39
N SER A 139 -25.73 -8.65 17.84
CA SER A 139 -26.11 -8.77 16.41
C SER A 139 -27.26 -7.88 15.95
N GLY A 140 -27.88 -7.12 16.85
CA GLY A 140 -28.93 -6.15 16.52
C GLY A 140 -28.46 -4.97 15.66
N PHE A 141 -27.15 -4.76 15.49
CA PHE A 141 -26.60 -3.65 14.71
C PHE A 141 -27.05 -3.69 13.25
N ILE A 142 -26.91 -4.83 12.56
CA ILE A 142 -27.28 -4.93 11.13
C ILE A 142 -28.77 -4.65 10.90
N LEU A 143 -29.64 -5.09 11.81
CA LEU A 143 -31.06 -4.81 11.76
C LEU A 143 -31.33 -3.31 11.94
N LYS A 144 -30.72 -2.68 12.94
CA LYS A 144 -30.91 -1.24 13.21
C LYS A 144 -30.43 -0.37 12.05
N VAL A 145 -29.25 -0.67 11.47
CA VAL A 145 -28.75 0.06 10.29
C VAL A 145 -29.71 -0.09 9.11
N THR A 146 -30.20 -1.30 8.85
CA THR A 146 -31.12 -1.57 7.74
C THR A 146 -32.47 -0.85 7.93
N GLN A 147 -32.99 -0.81 9.16
CA GLN A 147 -34.22 -0.07 9.47
C GLN A 147 -34.06 1.44 9.34
N ALA A 148 -32.84 1.96 9.54
CA ALA A 148 -32.50 3.38 9.42
C ALA A 148 -31.93 3.75 8.04
N GLU A 149 -31.95 2.85 7.05
CA GLU A 149 -31.22 2.98 5.78
C GLU A 149 -31.42 4.35 5.10
N THR A 150 -32.67 4.78 4.93
CA THR A 150 -32.98 6.06 4.28
C THR A 150 -32.35 7.24 5.01
N ALA A 151 -32.53 7.32 6.33
CA ALA A 151 -31.95 8.40 7.14
C ALA A 151 -30.41 8.37 7.13
N VAL A 152 -29.83 7.16 7.18
CA VAL A 152 -28.37 6.97 7.10
C VAL A 152 -27.84 7.43 5.76
N LEU A 153 -28.45 7.02 4.64
CA LEU A 153 -28.00 7.40 3.29
C LEU A 153 -28.15 8.90 3.03
N ASP A 154 -29.24 9.52 3.49
CA ASP A 154 -29.45 10.97 3.33
C ASP A 154 -28.37 11.78 4.07
N VAL A 155 -28.11 11.42 5.34
CA VAL A 155 -27.07 12.08 6.14
C VAL A 155 -25.68 11.77 5.58
N PHE A 156 -25.42 10.51 5.20
CA PHE A 156 -24.17 10.09 4.58
C PHE A 156 -23.82 10.93 3.36
N ASN A 157 -24.74 11.05 2.40
CA ASN A 157 -24.48 11.78 1.15
C ASN A 157 -24.14 13.26 1.41
N ARG A 158 -24.85 13.90 2.34
CA ARG A 158 -24.59 15.29 2.72
C ARG A 158 -23.21 15.45 3.38
N ILE A 159 -22.89 14.63 4.38
CA ILE A 159 -21.61 14.71 5.09
C ILE A 159 -20.44 14.34 4.17
N TYR A 160 -20.62 13.34 3.32
CA TYR A 160 -19.61 12.90 2.37
C TYR A 160 -19.20 14.02 1.41
N GLU A 161 -20.15 14.72 0.78
CA GLU A 161 -19.80 15.81 -0.14
C GLU A 161 -19.12 16.99 0.57
N GLN A 162 -19.56 17.31 1.79
CA GLN A 162 -18.92 18.33 2.62
C GLN A 162 -17.48 17.94 2.99
N ALA A 163 -17.29 16.75 3.59
CA ALA A 163 -15.99 16.26 4.01
C ALA A 163 -15.04 16.06 2.82
N LYS A 164 -15.55 15.57 1.68
CA LYS A 164 -14.75 15.42 0.47
C LYS A 164 -14.25 16.77 -0.02
N THR A 165 -15.12 17.77 -0.12
CA THR A 165 -14.76 19.13 -0.55
C THR A 165 -13.73 19.74 0.41
N GLU A 166 -13.90 19.58 1.71
CA GLU A 166 -12.93 20.02 2.72
C GLU A 166 -11.56 19.38 2.51
N LEU A 167 -11.50 18.05 2.39
CA LEU A 167 -10.24 17.31 2.24
C LEU A 167 -9.56 17.55 0.89
N GLU A 168 -10.32 17.78 -0.19
CA GLU A 168 -9.77 18.16 -1.50
C GLU A 168 -9.11 19.54 -1.47
N ASN A 169 -9.65 20.47 -0.67
CA ASN A 169 -9.09 21.81 -0.50
C ASN A 169 -8.09 21.93 0.65
N HIS A 170 -7.88 20.86 1.44
CA HIS A 170 -6.97 20.87 2.57
C HIS A 170 -5.51 20.96 2.10
N PRO A 171 -4.70 21.93 2.57
CA PRO A 171 -3.34 22.18 2.08
C PRO A 171 -2.42 20.96 2.11
N GLU A 172 -2.53 20.15 3.16
CA GLU A 172 -1.66 18.98 3.36
C GLU A 172 -2.17 17.71 2.66
N ILE A 173 -3.41 17.69 2.18
CA ILE A 173 -4.03 16.48 1.58
C ILE A 173 -4.10 16.64 0.06
N ASN A 174 -4.89 17.61 -0.41
CA ASN A 174 -5.11 17.98 -1.82
C ASN A 174 -4.88 16.81 -2.81
N HIS A 175 -5.63 15.73 -2.60
CA HIS A 175 -5.48 14.49 -3.38
C HIS A 175 -6.82 13.74 -3.45
N ASN A 176 -7.42 13.74 -4.64
CA ASN A 176 -8.79 13.29 -4.87
C ASN A 176 -9.11 11.88 -4.31
N ARG A 177 -8.24 10.88 -4.51
CA ARG A 177 -8.49 9.52 -4.00
C ARG A 177 -8.41 9.41 -2.49
N ILE A 178 -7.48 10.14 -1.87
CA ILE A 178 -7.28 10.12 -0.41
C ILE A 178 -8.48 10.83 0.22
N ALA A 179 -8.80 12.03 -0.27
CA ALA A 179 -9.97 12.79 0.16
C ALA A 179 -11.26 11.96 0.04
N LYS A 180 -11.47 11.28 -1.09
CA LYS A 180 -12.62 10.39 -1.28
C LYS A 180 -12.73 9.31 -0.20
N ASN A 181 -11.66 8.54 0.04
CA ASN A 181 -11.74 7.41 0.98
C ASN A 181 -11.95 7.88 2.43
N HIS A 182 -11.24 8.93 2.84
CA HIS A 182 -11.37 9.47 4.20
C HIS A 182 -12.72 10.16 4.40
N ALA A 183 -13.24 10.88 3.40
CA ALA A 183 -14.59 11.44 3.44
C ALA A 183 -15.67 10.37 3.61
N GLN A 184 -15.53 9.22 2.93
CA GLN A 184 -16.46 8.10 3.11
C GLN A 184 -16.44 7.57 4.56
N LEU A 185 -15.27 7.44 5.18
CA LEU A 185 -15.18 7.01 6.58
C LEU A 185 -15.73 8.06 7.54
N ILE A 186 -15.43 9.35 7.33
CA ILE A 186 -15.96 10.44 8.14
C ILE A 186 -17.50 10.43 8.09
N ALA A 187 -18.08 10.33 6.90
CA ALA A 187 -19.53 10.25 6.73
C ALA A 187 -20.12 9.02 7.44
N MET A 188 -19.49 7.84 7.32
CA MET A 188 -19.93 6.64 8.05
C MET A 188 -19.88 6.85 9.57
N VAL A 189 -18.78 7.39 10.11
CA VAL A 189 -18.61 7.64 11.54
C VAL A 189 -19.67 8.61 12.07
N GLU A 190 -19.96 9.68 11.36
CA GLU A 190 -20.99 10.64 11.77
C GLU A 190 -22.40 10.05 11.71
N THR A 191 -22.68 9.15 10.76
CA THR A 191 -24.00 8.48 10.70
C THR A 191 -24.20 7.45 11.82
N LEU A 192 -23.16 7.02 12.54
CA LEU A 192 -23.30 6.06 13.63
C LEU A 192 -24.25 6.55 14.73
N THR A 193 -24.35 7.86 14.95
CA THR A 193 -25.24 8.43 15.98
C THR A 193 -26.72 8.21 15.69
N LEU A 194 -27.09 7.90 14.44
CA LEU A 194 -28.46 7.56 14.05
C LEU A 194 -28.88 6.16 14.49
N VAL A 195 -27.89 5.29 14.77
CA VAL A 195 -28.10 3.85 14.99
C VAL A 195 -27.63 3.41 16.38
N LEU A 196 -26.57 4.05 16.88
CA LEU A 196 -25.89 3.73 18.13
C LEU A 196 -25.80 4.97 19.02
N PRO A 197 -25.87 4.81 20.35
CA PRO A 197 -25.72 5.91 21.32
C PRO A 197 -24.25 6.32 21.47
N VAL A 198 -23.63 6.79 20.40
CA VAL A 198 -22.23 7.26 20.41
C VAL A 198 -22.19 8.70 20.91
N GLN A 199 -21.24 9.01 21.78
CA GLN A 199 -21.04 10.36 22.28
C GLN A 199 -20.54 11.28 21.16
N ALA A 200 -21.09 12.50 21.09
CA ALA A 200 -20.73 13.47 20.05
C ALA A 200 -19.23 13.83 20.08
N ASP A 201 -18.62 13.89 21.27
CA ASP A 201 -17.18 14.14 21.41
C ASP A 201 -16.36 13.00 20.76
N ALA A 202 -16.73 11.74 20.98
CA ALA A 202 -16.03 10.62 20.34
C ALA A 202 -16.11 10.66 18.81
N VAL A 203 -17.27 11.06 18.25
CA VAL A 203 -17.44 11.25 16.81
C VAL A 203 -16.53 12.36 16.29
N PHE A 204 -16.49 13.50 16.99
CA PHE A 204 -15.64 14.64 16.65
C PHE A 204 -14.14 14.29 16.69
N GLN A 205 -13.67 13.64 17.76
CA GLN A 205 -12.28 13.20 17.89
C GLN A 205 -11.90 12.17 16.81
N THR A 206 -12.82 11.27 16.47
CA THR A 206 -12.61 10.28 15.41
C THR A 206 -12.52 10.97 14.04
N ARG A 207 -13.36 11.98 13.77
CA ARG A 207 -13.26 12.78 12.55
C ARG A 207 -11.89 13.45 12.45
N GLN A 208 -11.42 14.13 13.51
CA GLN A 208 -10.10 14.77 13.51
C GLN A 208 -8.98 13.76 13.23
N THR A 209 -9.03 12.60 13.87
CA THR A 209 -8.08 11.51 13.61
C THR A 209 -8.10 11.08 12.14
N LEU A 210 -9.28 10.93 11.53
CA LEU A 210 -9.39 10.55 10.11
C LEU A 210 -8.82 11.62 9.16
N VAL A 211 -8.93 12.90 9.50
CA VAL A 211 -8.30 14.00 8.74
C VAL A 211 -6.77 13.94 8.88
N ALA A 212 -6.27 13.75 10.11
CA ALA A 212 -4.83 13.61 10.36
C ALA A 212 -4.24 12.43 9.59
N LEU A 213 -4.89 11.26 9.63
CA LEU A 213 -4.49 10.08 8.87
C LEU A 213 -4.46 10.32 7.35
N ALA A 214 -5.35 11.17 6.83
CA ALA A 214 -5.34 11.56 5.42
C ALA A 214 -4.11 12.40 5.06
N ALA A 215 -3.73 13.35 5.92
CA ALA A 215 -2.52 14.16 5.75
C ALA A 215 -1.25 13.30 5.86
N GLU A 216 -1.16 12.44 6.87
CA GLU A 216 -0.06 11.47 7.01
C GLU A 216 0.05 10.56 5.78
N ARG A 217 -1.08 10.05 5.28
CA ARG A 217 -1.12 9.24 4.06
C ARG A 217 -0.59 10.00 2.86
N ARG A 218 -0.95 11.28 2.70
CA ARG A 218 -0.44 12.12 1.62
C ARG A 218 1.07 12.31 1.75
N GLN A 219 1.56 12.56 2.96
CA GLN A 219 2.99 12.75 3.22
C GLN A 219 3.79 11.46 2.98
N ALA A 220 3.28 10.31 3.42
CA ALA A 220 3.90 9.01 3.19
C ALA A 220 4.01 8.68 1.69
N LEU A 221 3.03 9.10 0.87
CA LEU A 221 3.11 8.96 -0.59
C LEU A 221 4.12 9.89 -1.27
N ARG A 222 4.59 10.94 -0.59
CA ARG A 222 5.63 11.85 -1.09
C ARG A 222 7.04 11.43 -0.67
N THR A 223 7.15 10.50 0.27
CA THR A 223 8.41 10.14 0.91
C THR A 223 8.78 8.72 0.50
N ASP A 224 10.04 8.49 0.15
CA ASP A 224 10.51 7.15 -0.19
C ASP A 224 10.47 6.21 1.03
N PRO A 225 10.19 4.91 0.86
CA PRO A 225 10.31 3.94 1.96
C PRO A 225 11.73 3.91 2.56
N PRO A 226 11.91 3.57 3.84
CA PRO A 226 13.24 3.58 4.49
C PRO A 226 14.31 2.79 3.73
N GLN A 227 13.96 1.63 3.17
CA GLN A 227 14.88 0.82 2.36
C GLN A 227 15.31 1.50 1.06
N VAL A 228 14.42 2.29 0.45
CA VAL A 228 14.74 3.07 -0.75
C VAL A 228 15.61 4.28 -0.38
N GLN A 229 15.35 4.93 0.75
CA GLN A 229 16.20 5.99 1.28
C GLN A 229 17.62 5.48 1.56
N GLU A 230 17.74 4.40 2.35
CA GLU A 230 19.03 3.75 2.67
C GLU A 230 19.79 3.36 1.40
N PHE A 231 19.11 2.81 0.39
CA PHE A 231 19.72 2.49 -0.89
C PHE A 231 20.31 3.73 -1.57
N TRP A 232 19.56 4.83 -1.67
CA TRP A 232 20.04 6.04 -2.33
C TRP A 232 21.17 6.72 -1.56
N GLU A 233 21.09 6.76 -0.23
CA GLU A 233 22.17 7.25 0.63
C GLU A 233 23.45 6.41 0.44
N THR A 234 23.30 5.07 0.45
CA THR A 234 24.41 4.15 0.22
C THR A 234 24.98 4.29 -1.19
N PHE A 235 24.11 4.46 -2.19
CA PHE A 235 24.51 4.65 -3.58
C PHE A 235 25.31 5.94 -3.74
N GLU A 236 24.82 7.07 -3.23
CA GLU A 236 25.53 8.36 -3.28
C GLU A 236 26.87 8.31 -2.52
N TYR A 237 26.89 7.65 -1.36
CA TYR A 237 28.13 7.42 -0.60
C TYR A 237 29.15 6.62 -1.41
N LEU A 238 28.77 5.47 -1.96
CA LEU A 238 29.66 4.63 -2.76
C LEU A 238 30.10 5.33 -4.07
N ASP A 239 29.19 6.05 -4.73
CA ASP A 239 29.47 6.86 -5.93
C ASP A 239 30.54 7.93 -5.65
N SER A 240 30.52 8.52 -4.45
CA SER A 240 31.52 9.51 -4.03
C SER A 240 32.90 8.91 -3.68
N LEU A 241 32.95 7.63 -3.31
CA LEU A 241 34.18 6.94 -2.95
C LEU A 241 34.88 6.29 -4.14
N ASP A 242 34.11 5.75 -5.10
CA ASP A 242 34.70 5.07 -6.24
C ASP A 242 35.45 6.04 -7.16
N ARG A 243 36.63 5.59 -7.65
CA ARG A 243 37.48 6.41 -8.52
C ARG A 243 36.77 6.83 -9.81
N TYR A 244 35.87 6.01 -10.33
CA TYR A 244 35.17 6.26 -11.60
C TYR A 244 33.65 6.45 -11.43
N GLY A 245 33.16 6.36 -10.19
CA GLY A 245 31.75 6.44 -9.84
C GLY A 245 30.98 5.13 -10.05
N LEU A 246 29.81 5.06 -9.42
CA LEU A 246 28.80 4.02 -9.61
C LEU A 246 27.69 4.45 -10.57
N ASN A 247 27.48 5.75 -10.79
CA ASN A 247 26.49 6.25 -11.73
C ASN A 247 26.93 5.98 -13.17
N HIS A 248 26.27 5.02 -13.81
CA HIS A 248 26.56 4.65 -15.20
C HIS A 248 26.01 5.63 -16.23
N ALA A 249 25.33 6.70 -15.84
CA ALA A 249 24.80 7.69 -16.77
C ALA A 249 25.96 8.38 -17.53
N GLY A 250 26.02 8.18 -18.85
CA GLY A 250 27.04 8.77 -19.73
C GLY A 250 26.86 10.27 -19.97
N LYS A 251 27.88 10.89 -20.59
CA LYS A 251 27.89 12.31 -20.99
C LYS A 251 26.75 12.74 -21.92
N ASP A 252 26.13 11.80 -22.63
CA ASP A 252 25.00 12.07 -23.54
C ASP A 252 23.65 12.24 -22.80
N ASN A 253 23.63 12.16 -21.47
CA ASN A 253 22.41 12.18 -20.67
C ASN A 253 22.18 13.53 -19.97
N ARG A 254 20.93 13.98 -20.05
CA ARG A 254 20.41 15.26 -19.53
C ARG A 254 20.52 15.34 -18.00
N GLU A 255 20.60 16.57 -17.49
CA GLU A 255 20.63 16.90 -16.06
C GLU A 255 19.62 16.04 -15.25
N GLY A 256 20.11 15.42 -14.17
CA GLY A 256 19.30 14.65 -13.23
C GLY A 256 19.12 13.15 -13.53
N MET A 257 19.74 12.56 -14.57
CA MET A 257 19.64 11.11 -14.81
C MET A 257 20.64 10.29 -13.98
N VAL A 258 20.18 9.18 -13.41
CA VAL A 258 21.01 8.21 -12.67
C VAL A 258 20.82 6.81 -13.26
N ALA A 259 21.90 6.12 -13.58
CA ALA A 259 21.85 4.75 -14.12
C ALA A 259 22.54 3.77 -13.17
N VAL A 260 21.75 2.90 -12.54
CA VAL A 260 22.22 1.93 -11.55
C VAL A 260 22.43 0.57 -12.21
N ASN A 261 23.66 0.07 -12.16
CA ASN A 261 23.93 -1.34 -12.36
C ASN A 261 24.01 -2.03 -11.00
N PHE A 262 23.00 -2.83 -10.64
CA PHE A 262 22.94 -3.48 -9.32
C PHE A 262 24.09 -4.46 -9.08
N GLN A 263 24.62 -5.10 -10.12
CA GLN A 263 25.76 -6.01 -9.95
C GLN A 263 27.02 -5.22 -9.57
N HIS A 264 27.24 -4.08 -10.24
CA HIS A 264 28.34 -3.18 -9.91
C HIS A 264 28.16 -2.58 -8.51
N PHE A 265 26.95 -2.14 -8.16
CA PHE A 265 26.64 -1.66 -6.82
C PHE A 265 26.95 -2.69 -5.71
N ILE A 266 26.53 -3.95 -5.88
CA ILE A 266 26.81 -5.02 -4.92
C ILE A 266 28.32 -5.28 -4.80
N GLN A 267 29.04 -5.28 -5.92
CA GLN A 267 30.50 -5.43 -5.93
C GLN A 267 31.16 -4.31 -5.12
N MET A 268 30.81 -3.05 -5.37
CA MET A 268 31.41 -1.90 -4.69
C MET A 268 31.05 -1.86 -3.20
N ALA A 269 29.82 -2.20 -2.84
CA ALA A 269 29.41 -2.29 -1.44
C ALA A 269 30.23 -3.35 -0.68
N SER A 270 30.50 -4.49 -1.31
CA SER A 270 31.37 -5.53 -0.74
C SER A 270 32.82 -5.04 -0.59
N GLU A 271 33.37 -4.37 -1.60
CA GLU A 271 34.73 -3.83 -1.60
C GLU A 271 34.94 -2.81 -0.46
N TYR A 272 33.98 -1.91 -0.26
CA TYR A 272 33.99 -0.92 0.83
C TYR A 272 33.41 -1.42 2.16
N ARG A 273 33.04 -2.71 2.25
CA ARG A 273 32.45 -3.35 3.44
C ARG A 273 31.22 -2.62 3.98
N VAL A 274 30.40 -2.08 3.09
CA VAL A 274 29.11 -1.46 3.43
C VAL A 274 28.05 -2.54 3.49
N ASN A 275 27.53 -2.79 4.69
CA ASN A 275 26.42 -3.71 4.90
C ASN A 275 25.11 -3.07 4.44
N GLN A 276 24.25 -3.85 3.80
CA GLN A 276 22.92 -3.43 3.34
C GLN A 276 21.87 -4.14 4.18
N SER A 277 20.89 -3.40 4.71
CA SER A 277 19.82 -4.01 5.51
C SER A 277 18.72 -4.64 4.64
N PHE A 278 18.71 -4.34 3.34
CA PHE A 278 17.63 -4.70 2.41
C PHE A 278 17.98 -5.85 1.47
N VAL A 279 16.94 -6.53 0.98
CA VAL A 279 17.04 -7.55 -0.08
C VAL A 279 16.79 -6.92 -1.44
N ILE A 280 17.75 -7.05 -2.37
CA ILE A 280 17.73 -6.40 -3.70
C ILE A 280 16.47 -6.72 -4.52
N SER A 281 15.90 -7.93 -4.39
CA SER A 281 14.67 -8.31 -5.12
C SER A 281 13.45 -7.50 -4.70
N ASP A 282 13.33 -7.16 -3.42
CA ASP A 282 12.21 -6.39 -2.89
C ASP A 282 12.45 -4.89 -3.05
N LEU A 283 13.68 -4.44 -2.85
CA LEU A 283 14.10 -3.06 -3.15
C LEU A 283 13.77 -2.69 -4.61
N LYS A 284 14.05 -3.57 -5.58
CA LYS A 284 13.73 -3.34 -7.00
C LYS A 284 12.23 -3.15 -7.27
N LYS A 285 11.34 -3.69 -6.44
CA LYS A 285 9.90 -3.44 -6.57
C LYS A 285 9.56 -2.05 -6.04
N GLN A 286 10.10 -1.68 -4.89
CA GLN A 286 9.89 -0.38 -4.25
C GLN A 286 10.47 0.78 -5.06
N LEU A 287 11.67 0.62 -5.62
CA LEU A 287 12.34 1.64 -6.45
C LEU A 287 11.54 2.06 -7.69
N LYS A 288 10.63 1.22 -8.20
CA LYS A 288 9.76 1.61 -9.32
C LYS A 288 8.75 2.70 -8.94
N GLY A 289 8.36 2.75 -7.67
CA GLY A 289 7.45 3.74 -7.10
C GLY A 289 8.16 4.87 -6.37
N GLY A 290 9.47 5.00 -6.51
CA GLY A 290 10.27 6.01 -5.82
C GLY A 290 9.86 7.44 -6.19
N THR A 291 9.85 8.30 -5.19
CA THR A 291 9.45 9.71 -5.21
C THR A 291 10.64 10.64 -5.40
N GLY A 292 11.81 10.33 -4.85
CA GLY A 292 13.04 11.11 -5.08
C GLY A 292 13.65 10.86 -6.47
N PHE A 293 13.58 9.61 -6.93
CA PHE A 293 14.13 9.18 -8.21
C PHE A 293 13.07 8.40 -9.01
N GLN A 294 12.51 9.03 -10.04
CA GLN A 294 11.51 8.42 -10.90
C GLN A 294 12.13 7.34 -11.79
N PHE A 295 11.66 6.10 -11.67
CA PHE A 295 12.12 5.00 -12.53
C PHE A 295 11.63 5.16 -13.97
N THR A 296 12.56 5.18 -14.93
CA THR A 296 12.26 5.37 -16.36
C THR A 296 12.33 4.08 -17.18
N GLY A 297 12.85 3.00 -16.60
CA GLY A 297 12.97 1.70 -17.25
C GLY A 297 14.36 1.07 -17.17
N ASN A 298 14.45 -0.16 -17.67
CA ASN A 298 15.71 -0.89 -17.79
C ASN A 298 16.25 -0.74 -19.21
N LYS A 299 17.40 -0.09 -19.37
CA LYS A 299 17.95 0.32 -20.67
C LYS A 299 19.42 -0.10 -20.79
N ALA A 300 19.86 -0.33 -22.02
CA ALA A 300 21.27 -0.40 -22.34
C ALA A 300 21.83 1.03 -22.31
N VAL A 301 22.84 1.27 -21.48
CA VAL A 301 23.44 2.59 -21.25
C VAL A 301 24.93 2.50 -21.53
N ARG A 302 25.48 3.54 -22.16
CA ARG A 302 26.92 3.70 -22.28
C ARG A 302 27.49 4.10 -20.92
N SER A 303 28.24 3.18 -20.33
CA SER A 303 28.73 3.24 -18.95
C SER A 303 29.86 4.25 -18.78
N LEU A 304 29.59 5.37 -18.11
CA LEU A 304 30.63 6.35 -17.78
C LEU A 304 31.77 5.74 -16.94
N PRO A 305 31.52 4.98 -15.86
CA PRO A 305 32.59 4.40 -15.06
C PRO A 305 33.47 3.43 -15.86
N ASN A 306 32.87 2.62 -16.74
CA ASN A 306 33.65 1.68 -17.56
C ASN A 306 34.44 2.38 -18.65
N GLU A 307 33.89 3.45 -19.24
CA GLU A 307 34.61 4.27 -20.21
C GLU A 307 35.83 4.92 -19.56
N LEU A 308 35.67 5.50 -18.37
CA LEU A 308 36.77 6.13 -17.62
C LEU A 308 37.83 5.11 -17.20
N TYR A 309 37.40 3.94 -16.70
CA TYR A 309 38.32 2.84 -16.38
C TYR A 309 39.16 2.42 -17.60
N SER A 310 38.51 2.25 -18.76
CA SER A 310 39.13 1.76 -19.99
C SER A 310 40.02 2.80 -20.68
N LYS A 311 39.81 4.10 -20.47
CA LYS A 311 40.65 5.17 -21.05
C LYS A 311 42.11 5.15 -20.58
N GLY A 312 42.39 4.58 -19.40
CA GLY A 312 43.74 4.49 -18.83
C GLY A 312 44.47 3.17 -19.13
N LYS A 313 43.94 2.34 -20.04
CA LYS A 313 44.34 0.95 -20.24
C LYS A 313 44.85 0.69 -21.66
N GLY A 314 45.91 -0.12 -21.79
CA GLY A 314 46.57 -0.43 -23.05
C GLY A 314 45.92 -1.59 -23.82
N GLN A 315 46.43 -1.90 -25.02
CA GLN A 315 45.88 -2.94 -25.92
C GLN A 315 45.81 -4.36 -25.31
N HIS A 316 46.59 -4.65 -24.26
CA HIS A 316 46.63 -5.95 -23.58
C HIS A 316 45.88 -5.98 -22.24
N ASP A 317 45.33 -4.85 -21.81
CA ASP A 317 44.56 -4.78 -20.57
C ASP A 317 43.12 -5.25 -20.76
N VAL A 318 42.53 -5.83 -19.72
CA VAL A 318 41.13 -6.23 -19.72
C VAL A 318 40.24 -4.98 -19.71
N MET A 319 39.60 -4.71 -20.84
CA MET A 319 38.63 -3.63 -21.01
C MET A 319 37.29 -4.00 -20.39
N ARG A 320 36.63 -3.02 -19.78
CA ARG A 320 35.24 -3.19 -19.32
C ARG A 320 34.27 -2.89 -20.46
N PRO A 321 33.09 -3.57 -20.50
CA PRO A 321 32.11 -3.35 -21.57
C PRO A 321 31.60 -1.90 -21.56
N GLU A 322 31.63 -1.24 -22.72
CA GLU A 322 31.15 0.14 -22.86
C GLU A 322 29.64 0.25 -22.65
N ILE A 323 28.88 -0.77 -23.06
CA ILE A 323 27.42 -0.79 -22.92
C ILE A 323 27.06 -1.80 -21.83
N VAL A 324 26.34 -1.32 -20.83
CA VAL A 324 25.84 -2.15 -19.73
C VAL A 324 24.35 -1.94 -19.55
N ARG A 325 23.68 -2.95 -18.99
CA ARG A 325 22.25 -2.89 -18.75
C ARG A 325 21.98 -2.32 -17.37
N CYS A 326 21.32 -1.16 -17.32
CA CYS A 326 21.08 -0.41 -16.09
C CYS A 326 19.59 -0.19 -15.86
N TRP A 327 19.25 -0.01 -14.59
CA TRP A 327 18.01 0.63 -14.20
C TRP A 327 18.23 2.14 -14.24
N VAL A 328 17.43 2.83 -15.04
CA VAL A 328 17.60 4.27 -15.28
C VAL A 328 16.52 5.04 -14.54
N PHE A 329 16.95 6.03 -13.78
CA PHE A 329 16.12 6.90 -12.97
C PHE A 329 16.33 8.35 -13.35
N LYS A 330 15.31 9.18 -13.12
CA LYS A 330 15.38 10.64 -13.22
C LYS A 330 15.16 11.22 -11.83
N ARG A 331 16.13 11.99 -11.32
CA ARG A 331 16.01 12.74 -10.07
C ARG A 331 14.87 13.74 -10.24
N ASN A 332 13.92 13.71 -9.31
CA ASN A 332 12.91 14.75 -9.23
C ASN A 332 13.56 15.95 -8.58
N GLU A 333 13.61 17.09 -9.27
CA GLU A 333 13.92 18.36 -8.63
C GLU A 333 12.79 18.61 -7.62
N LEU A 334 13.07 18.40 -6.33
CA LEU A 334 12.20 18.89 -5.28
C LEU A 334 12.16 20.40 -5.47
N GLN A 335 10.98 20.93 -5.85
CA GLN A 335 10.67 22.34 -5.65
C GLN A 335 10.74 22.59 -4.14
N HIS A 336 11.93 22.94 -3.65
CA HIS A 336 12.06 23.70 -2.43
C HIS A 336 11.47 25.08 -2.73
N SER A 337 10.22 25.27 -2.34
CA SER A 337 9.52 26.54 -2.31
C SER A 337 8.61 26.54 -1.09
#